data_AF-A0A4S0JZR8-F1
#
_entry.id   AF-A0A4S0JZR8-F1
#
_cell.length_a   1.000
_cell.length_b   1.000
_cell.length_c   1.000
_cell.angle_alpha   90.00
_cell.angle_beta   90.00
_cell.angle_gamma   90.00
#
_symmetry.space_group_name_H-M   'P 1'
#
loop_
_entity.id
_entity.type
_entity.pdbx_description
1 polymer ?
#
loop_
_entity_poly.entity_id
_entity_poly.type
_entity_poly.pdbx_seq_one_letter_code
_entity_poly.pdbx_strand_id
1 'polypeptide(L)'
;NIIAHASFIGVDHPGRAYLALTNAYRHDGVFNELVAPEIKALAPPRLLERARVLAAMMRVVYLLTAAMPGIMPRLKWESRANGVLALVLPASLSDLYGERPAGRLAQLARVTNR
;
A
#
# COMPACT_ATOMS: atom_id res chain seq x y z
N ASN A 1 -4.06 5.87 15.56
CA ASN A 1 -4.07 6.96 16.57
C ASN A 1 -2.82 7.84 16.58
N ILE A 2 -1.60 7.31 16.61
CA ILE A 2 -0.36 8.13 16.67
C ILE A 2 -0.31 9.24 15.61
N ILE A 3 -0.54 8.92 14.33
CA ILE A 3 -0.43 9.89 13.21
C ILE A 3 -1.48 11.02 13.31
N ALA A 4 -2.70 10.70 13.76
CA ALA A 4 -3.78 11.69 13.87
C ALA A 4 -3.52 12.72 14.98
N HIS A 5 -2.84 12.32 16.06
CA HIS A 5 -2.59 13.17 17.23
C HIS A 5 -1.16 13.72 17.33
N ALA A 6 -0.26 13.33 16.43
CA ALA A 6 1.13 13.81 16.41
C ALA A 6 1.22 15.29 16.00
N SER A 7 2.20 16.04 16.54
CA SER A 7 2.41 17.46 16.22
C SER A 7 3.16 17.67 14.89
N PHE A 8 2.61 17.17 13.78
CA PHE A 8 3.17 17.47 12.45
C PHE A 8 2.94 18.93 12.07
N ILE A 9 4.01 19.61 11.65
CA ILE A 9 3.98 20.90 10.97
C ILE A 9 4.07 20.68 9.45
N GLY A 10 3.49 21.60 8.65
CA GLY A 10 3.54 21.52 7.18
C GLY A 10 2.64 20.45 6.55
N VAL A 11 1.68 19.90 7.31
CA VAL A 11 0.67 18.95 6.81
C VAL A 11 -0.72 19.43 7.25
N ASP A 12 -1.61 19.63 6.29
CA ASP A 12 -2.99 20.02 6.51
C ASP A 12 -3.88 18.87 7.01
N HIS A 13 -5.14 19.14 7.31
CA HIS A 13 -6.07 18.13 7.82
C HIS A 13 -6.29 16.97 6.82
N PRO A 14 -6.56 17.22 5.52
CA PRO A 14 -6.65 16.15 4.53
C PRO A 14 -5.36 15.33 4.38
N GLY A 15 -4.19 15.97 4.38
CA GLY A 15 -2.90 15.31 4.31
C GLY A 15 -2.64 14.41 5.51
N ARG A 16 -3.00 14.86 6.72
CA ARG A 16 -2.92 14.06 7.94
C ARG A 16 -3.87 12.87 7.90
N ALA A 17 -5.09 13.08 7.42
CA ALA A 17 -6.05 12.00 7.22
C ALA A 17 -5.50 10.96 6.24
N TYR A 18 -4.92 11.39 5.11
CA TYR A 18 -4.25 10.52 4.14
C TYR A 18 -3.15 9.64 4.78
N LEU A 19 -2.27 10.24 5.58
CA LEU A 19 -1.20 9.50 6.28
C LEU A 19 -1.79 8.47 7.26
N ALA A 20 -2.79 8.87 8.04
CA ALA A 20 -3.44 8.00 9.01
C ALA A 20 -4.16 6.83 8.33
N LEU A 21 -4.92 7.12 7.27
CA LEU A 21 -5.66 6.13 6.48
C LEU A 21 -4.72 5.15 5.78
N THR A 22 -3.62 5.64 5.18
CA THR A 22 -2.62 4.78 4.54
C THR A 22 -2.08 3.76 5.54
N ASN A 23 -1.70 4.20 6.74
CA ASN A 23 -1.14 3.30 7.74
C ASN A 23 -2.21 2.35 8.32
N ALA A 24 -3.45 2.82 8.52
CA ALA A 24 -4.56 1.98 8.95
C ALA A 24 -4.81 0.86 7.92
N TYR A 25 -4.96 1.18 6.64
CA TYR A 25 -5.14 0.18 5.58
C TYR A 25 -3.94 -0.75 5.40
N ARG A 26 -2.71 -0.24 5.62
CA ARG A 26 -1.49 -1.05 5.57
C ARG A 26 -1.55 -2.18 6.61
N HIS A 27 -2.00 -1.90 7.82
CA HIS A 27 -2.05 -2.89 8.89
C HIS A 27 -3.34 -3.71 8.85
N ASP A 28 -4.48 -3.04 8.78
CA ASP A 28 -5.78 -3.65 9.04
C ASP A 28 -6.47 -4.17 7.78
N GLY A 29 -5.91 -3.87 6.60
CA GLY A 29 -6.42 -4.32 5.30
C GLY A 29 -7.07 -3.20 4.48
N VAL A 30 -6.91 -3.28 3.16
CA VAL A 30 -7.23 -2.19 2.22
C VAL A 30 -8.74 -2.01 2.00
N PHE A 31 -9.51 -3.07 2.22
CA PHE A 31 -10.98 -3.07 2.16
C PHE A 31 -11.62 -3.04 3.55
N ASN A 32 -10.85 -2.69 4.58
CA ASN A 32 -11.38 -2.61 5.93
C ASN A 32 -12.20 -1.33 6.11
N GLU A 33 -13.50 -1.51 6.35
CA GLU A 33 -14.44 -0.42 6.60
C GLU A 33 -14.42 0.09 8.06
N LEU A 34 -13.78 -0.62 9.00
CA LEU A 34 -13.73 -0.28 10.42
C LEU A 34 -12.92 0.98 10.75
N VAL A 35 -12.24 1.58 9.77
CA VAL A 35 -11.57 2.87 9.99
C VAL A 35 -12.62 3.95 10.25
N ALA A 36 -12.42 4.72 11.31
CA ALA A 36 -13.30 5.78 11.80
C ALA A 36 -13.87 6.66 10.66
N PRO A 37 -15.20 6.74 10.50
CA PRO A 37 -15.85 7.55 9.45
C PRO A 37 -15.41 9.01 9.43
N GLU A 38 -15.11 9.58 10.60
CA GLU A 38 -14.70 10.96 10.79
C GLU A 38 -13.37 11.24 10.08
N ILE A 39 -12.41 10.31 10.15
CA ILE A 39 -11.13 10.44 9.45
C ILE A 39 -11.32 10.29 7.94
N LYS A 40 -12.21 9.37 7.50
CA LYS A 40 -12.52 9.22 6.08
C LYS A 40 -13.16 10.50 5.51
N ALA A 41 -14.04 11.15 6.25
CA ALA A 41 -14.73 12.38 5.84
C ALA A 41 -13.77 13.57 5.65
N LEU A 42 -12.62 13.58 6.34
CA LEU A 42 -11.59 14.62 6.19
C LEU A 42 -10.73 14.45 4.94
N ALA A 43 -10.74 13.28 4.30
CA ALA A 43 -9.95 12.99 3.11
C ALA A 43 -10.82 13.06 1.85
N PRO A 44 -10.49 13.94 0.88
CA PRO A 44 -11.13 13.93 -0.43
C PRO A 44 -11.04 12.55 -1.10
N PRO A 45 -11.97 12.19 -2.01
CA PRO A 45 -12.00 10.88 -2.66
C PRO A 45 -10.65 10.44 -3.24
N ARG A 46 -9.94 11.37 -3.89
CA ARG A 46 -8.60 11.12 -4.45
C ARG A 46 -7.56 10.72 -3.40
N LEU A 47 -7.61 11.29 -2.19
CA LEU A 47 -6.69 10.91 -1.12
C LEU A 47 -7.06 9.54 -0.52
N LEU A 48 -8.35 9.22 -0.42
CA LEU A 48 -8.81 7.89 0.00
C LEU A 48 -8.31 6.79 -0.97
N GLU A 49 -8.46 7.02 -2.27
CA GLU A 49 -7.95 6.12 -3.31
C GLU A 49 -6.44 5.95 -3.21
N ARG A 50 -5.69 7.06 -3.14
CA ARG A 50 -4.23 7.03 -3.01
C ARG A 50 -3.76 6.33 -1.75
N ALA A 51 -4.47 6.51 -0.63
CA ALA A 51 -4.15 5.85 0.63
C ALA A 51 -4.28 4.34 0.51
N ARG A 52 -5.35 3.87 -0.16
CA ARG A 52 -5.56 2.45 -0.46
C ARG A 52 -4.48 1.89 -1.39
N VAL A 53 -4.15 2.60 -2.46
CA VAL A 53 -3.11 2.17 -3.41
C VAL A 53 -1.76 2.04 -2.71
N LEU A 54 -1.35 3.07 -1.94
CA LEU A 54 -0.07 3.05 -1.23
C LEU A 54 -0.03 1.94 -0.18
N ALA A 55 -1.09 1.78 0.60
CA ALA A 55 -1.22 0.71 1.58
C ALA A 55 -1.14 -0.68 0.94
N ALA A 56 -1.85 -0.91 -0.18
CA ALA A 56 -1.81 -2.16 -0.92
C ALA A 56 -0.40 -2.49 -1.42
N MET A 57 0.30 -1.49 -1.98
CA MET A 57 1.68 -1.64 -2.44
C MET A 57 2.63 -1.96 -1.28
N MET A 58 2.53 -1.23 -0.17
CA MET A 58 3.30 -1.51 1.04
C MET A 58 3.06 -2.93 1.57
N ARG A 59 1.83 -3.44 1.50
CA ARG A 59 1.49 -4.81 1.92
C ARG A 59 2.08 -5.88 1.01
N VAL A 60 2.24 -5.62 -0.28
CA VAL A 60 2.97 -6.51 -1.21
C VAL A 60 4.46 -6.50 -0.85
N VAL A 61 5.08 -5.32 -0.83
CA VAL A 61 6.53 -5.16 -0.65
C VAL A 61 6.99 -5.61 0.74
N TYR A 62 6.17 -5.46 1.77
CA TYR A 62 6.49 -5.91 3.13
C TYR A 62 6.74 -7.42 3.20
N LEU A 63 5.98 -8.23 2.47
CA LEU A 63 6.18 -9.69 2.46
C LEU A 63 7.50 -10.10 1.82
N LEU A 64 8.04 -9.28 0.92
CA LEU A 64 9.30 -9.53 0.22
C LEU A 64 10.51 -8.98 0.99
N THR A 65 10.30 -7.92 1.76
CA THR A 65 11.39 -7.18 2.43
C THR A 65 11.52 -7.52 3.92
N ALA A 66 10.47 -8.02 4.56
CA ALA A 66 10.36 -8.13 6.02
C ALA A 66 10.72 -6.82 6.76
N ALA A 67 10.40 -5.67 6.14
CA ALA A 67 10.82 -4.33 6.60
C ALA A 67 12.33 -4.13 6.76
N MET A 68 13.14 -4.93 6.08
CA MET A 68 14.59 -4.76 6.00
C MET A 68 15.02 -4.11 4.67
N PRO A 69 16.11 -3.32 4.68
CA PRO A 69 16.64 -2.72 3.46
C PRO A 69 17.24 -3.78 2.50
N GLY A 70 17.63 -3.34 1.31
CA GLY A 70 18.39 -4.15 0.34
C GLY A 70 17.56 -4.97 -0.65
N ILE A 71 16.36 -5.41 -0.28
CA ILE A 71 15.48 -6.17 -1.22
C ILE A 71 14.69 -5.24 -2.13
N MET A 72 14.01 -4.21 -1.58
CA MET A 72 13.13 -3.33 -2.35
C MET A 72 13.78 -2.70 -3.60
N PRO A 73 15.03 -2.20 -3.57
CA PRO A 73 15.68 -1.64 -4.76
C PRO A 73 15.90 -2.63 -5.91
N ARG A 74 15.79 -3.94 -5.64
CA ARG A 74 15.98 -5.01 -6.62
C ARG A 74 14.67 -5.47 -7.27
N LEU A 75 13.53 -5.04 -6.73
CA LEU A 75 12.20 -5.34 -7.26
C LEU A 75 11.87 -4.34 -8.38
N LYS A 76 11.29 -4.82 -9.49
CA LYS A 76 10.93 -3.96 -10.63
C LYS A 76 9.48 -4.14 -11.01
N TRP A 77 8.82 -3.04 -11.36
CA TRP A 77 7.53 -3.09 -12.03
C TRP A 77 7.76 -3.06 -13.54
N GLU A 78 7.23 -4.05 -14.25
CA GLU A 78 7.32 -4.15 -15.70
C GLU A 78 5.93 -4.15 -16.32
N SER A 79 5.70 -3.24 -17.26
CA SER A 79 4.50 -3.26 -18.09
C SER A 79 4.56 -4.42 -19.08
N ARG A 80 3.49 -5.21 -19.15
CA ARG A 80 3.32 -6.32 -20.10
C ARG A 80 2.15 -6.05 -21.03
N ALA A 81 1.93 -6.96 -21.98
CA ALA A 81 0.78 -6.89 -22.89
C ALA A 81 -0.55 -6.76 -22.13
N ASN A 82 -1.54 -6.14 -22.77
CA ASN A 82 -2.88 -5.91 -22.23
C ASN A 82 -2.93 -5.07 -20.94
N GLY A 83 -1.93 -4.20 -20.72
CA GLY A 83 -1.92 -3.26 -19.60
C GLY A 83 -1.56 -3.86 -18.24
N VAL A 84 -1.18 -5.14 -18.21
CA VAL A 84 -0.77 -5.85 -16.99
C VAL A 84 0.52 -5.25 -16.45
N LEU A 85 0.57 -5.03 -15.13
CA LEU A 85 1.79 -4.61 -14.43
C LEU A 85 2.34 -5.77 -13.59
N ALA A 86 3.50 -6.29 -13.95
CA ALA A 86 4.14 -7.40 -13.26
C ALA A 86 5.18 -6.90 -12.24
N LEU A 87 5.14 -7.43 -11.02
CA LEU A 87 6.23 -7.28 -10.05
C LEU A 87 7.28 -8.36 -10.33
N VAL A 88 8.44 -7.96 -10.81
CA VAL A 88 9.53 -8.85 -11.19
C VAL A 88 10.53 -9.00 -10.06
N LEU A 89 10.79 -10.26 -9.71
CA LEU A 89 11.83 -10.66 -8.77
C LEU A 89 13.02 -11.19 -9.59
N PRO A 90 14.26 -10.80 -9.28
CA PRO A 90 15.43 -11.44 -9.85
C PRO A 90 15.50 -12.90 -9.43
N ALA A 91 16.14 -13.75 -10.25
CA ALA A 91 16.22 -15.20 -9.99
C ALA A 91 16.76 -15.55 -8.60
N SER A 92 17.73 -14.79 -8.07
CA SER A 92 18.27 -14.98 -6.71
C SER A 92 17.27 -14.73 -5.58
N LEU A 93 16.09 -14.17 -5.88
CA LEU A 93 15.01 -13.89 -4.93
C LEU A 93 13.75 -14.73 -5.25
N SER A 94 13.86 -15.76 -6.10
CA SER A 94 12.73 -16.63 -6.47
C SER A 94 11.99 -17.20 -5.27
N ASP A 95 12.73 -17.52 -4.21
CA ASP A 95 12.20 -18.19 -3.01
C ASP A 95 11.31 -17.27 -2.17
N LEU A 96 11.33 -15.95 -2.44
CA LEU A 96 10.39 -14.99 -1.85
C LEU A 96 9.01 -15.02 -2.51
N TYR A 97 8.87 -15.68 -3.66
CA TYR A 97 7.57 -15.89 -4.29
C TYR A 97 6.78 -16.96 -3.55
N GLY A 98 5.48 -16.71 -3.35
CA GLY A 98 4.59 -17.66 -2.70
C GLY A 98 3.16 -17.15 -2.65
N GLU A 99 2.27 -17.96 -2.05
CA GLU A 99 0.84 -17.70 -2.00
C GLU A 99 0.48 -16.37 -1.33
N ARG A 100 1.19 -16.01 -0.25
CA ARG A 100 0.94 -14.77 0.49
C ARG A 100 1.28 -13.52 -0.35
N PRO A 101 2.49 -13.39 -0.93
CA PRO A 101 2.79 -12.32 -1.89
C PRO A 101 1.80 -12.26 -3.06
N ALA A 102 1.48 -13.42 -3.66
CA ALA A 102 0.53 -13.50 -4.78
C ALA A 102 -0.87 -12.97 -4.39
N GLY A 103 -1.37 -13.36 -3.20
CA GLY A 103 -2.64 -12.87 -2.67
C GLY A 103 -2.64 -11.36 -2.42
N ARG A 104 -1.53 -10.78 -1.94
CA ARG A 104 -1.40 -9.32 -1.80
C ARG A 104 -1.34 -8.61 -3.14
N LEU A 105 -0.67 -9.20 -4.13
CA LEU A 105 -0.60 -8.65 -5.48
C LEU A 105 -1.99 -8.64 -6.14
N ALA A 106 -2.78 -9.70 -5.95
CA ALA A 106 -4.19 -9.74 -6.40
C ALA A 106 -5.06 -8.68 -5.71
N GLN A 107 -4.81 -8.37 -4.43
CA GLN A 107 -5.49 -7.27 -3.74
C GLN A 107 -5.09 -5.91 -4.33
N LEU A 108 -3.80 -5.69 -4.60
CA LEU A 108 -3.33 -4.48 -5.26
C LEU A 108 -3.97 -4.32 -6.65
N ALA A 109 -4.01 -5.38 -7.45
CA ALA A 109 -4.65 -5.42 -8.76
C ALA A 109 -6.11 -4.94 -8.72
N ARG A 110 -6.90 -5.41 -7.73
CA ARG A 110 -8.29 -4.96 -7.52
C ARG A 110 -8.38 -3.47 -7.17
N VAL A 111 -7.45 -2.95 -6.38
CA VAL A 111 -7.42 -1.54 -5.97
C VAL A 111 -7.03 -0.63 -7.13
N THR A 112 -6.14 -1.08 -8.01
CA THR A 112 -5.66 -0.30 -9.15
C THR A 112 -6.40 -0.57 -10.46
N ASN A 113 -7.27 -1.58 -10.49
CA ASN A 113 -7.93 -2.09 -11.69
C ASN A 113 -6.93 -2.42 -12.81
N ARG A 114 -5.85 -3.15 -12.47
CA ARG A 114 -4.72 -3.50 -13.35
C ARG A 114 -4.15 -4.88 -13.04
#